data_AF-S4UU90-F1
#
_entry.id   AF-S4UU90-F1
#
_cell.length_a   1.000
_cell.length_b   1.000
_cell.length_c   1.000
_cell.angle_alpha   90.00
_cell.angle_beta   90.00
_cell.angle_gamma   90.00
#
_symmetry.space_group_name_H-M   'P 1'
#
loop_
_entity.id
_entity.type
_entity.pdbx_description
1 polymer ?
#
loop_
_entity_poly.entity_id
_entity_poly.type
_entity_poly.pdbx_seq_one_letter_code
_entity_poly.pdbx_strand_id
1 'polypeptide(L)'
;ESEPQSRTPDFSSGNPLETRNIAFFSTNCVDGTARGIVINTGDRTVMGRIASLASSLEGGQTPISREIEHFIHIITGVAVFLGLTFLILSLILGYTWLEGVIFLIGIIVANVPEGLPATVTVCLTLTA
;
A
#
# COMPACT_ATOMS: atom_id res chain seq x y z
N GLU A 1 -1.04 -25.86 12.48
CA GLU A 1 -0.71 -27.19 13.04
C GLU A 1 0.56 -27.73 12.42
N SER A 2 1.59 -27.96 13.25
CA SER A 2 2.86 -28.55 12.82
C SER A 2 2.89 -30.08 13.03
N GLU A 3 1.80 -30.67 13.53
CA GLU A 3 1.70 -32.10 13.74
C GLU A 3 1.66 -32.86 12.41
N PRO A 4 2.54 -33.87 12.20
CA PRO A 4 2.56 -34.65 10.98
C PRO A 4 1.23 -35.36 10.72
N GLN A 5 0.73 -35.26 9.49
CA GLN A 5 -0.50 -35.91 9.06
C GLN A 5 -0.21 -37.11 8.16
N SER A 6 -0.68 -38.30 8.54
CA SER A 6 -0.49 -39.53 7.76
C SER A 6 -1.25 -39.48 6.42
N ARG A 7 -0.61 -40.00 5.37
CA ARG A 7 -1.17 -40.05 4.01
C ARG A 7 -1.44 -41.50 3.59
N THR A 8 -2.61 -41.74 3.02
CA THR A 8 -3.09 -43.07 2.59
C THR A 8 -3.73 -42.99 1.20
N PRO A 9 -3.65 -44.03 0.36
CA PRO A 9 -4.28 -44.00 -0.97
C PRO A 9 -5.81 -43.90 -0.93
N ASP A 10 -6.43 -44.40 0.16
CA ASP A 10 -7.88 -44.43 0.32
C ASP A 10 -8.46 -43.04 0.59
N PHE A 11 -9.63 -42.79 -0.01
CA PHE A 11 -10.38 -41.57 0.18
C PHE A 11 -10.99 -41.52 1.59
N SER A 12 -10.67 -40.48 2.36
CA SER A 12 -11.08 -40.36 3.76
C SER A 12 -12.09 -39.24 4.04
N SER A 13 -12.12 -38.17 3.24
CA SER A 13 -13.00 -37.01 3.46
C SER A 13 -13.42 -36.36 2.15
N GLY A 14 -14.65 -35.83 2.10
CA GLY A 14 -15.17 -35.01 1.00
C GLY A 14 -14.42 -33.70 0.79
N ASN A 15 -13.78 -33.17 1.84
CA ASN A 15 -12.96 -31.98 1.73
C ASN A 15 -11.55 -32.36 1.23
N PRO A 16 -11.12 -31.87 0.05
CA PRO A 16 -9.80 -32.20 -0.49
C PRO A 16 -8.65 -31.73 0.40
N LEU A 17 -8.84 -30.74 1.29
CA LEU A 17 -7.79 -30.29 2.23
C LEU A 17 -7.57 -31.25 3.41
N GLU A 18 -8.61 -32.00 3.78
CA GLU A 18 -8.58 -32.92 4.92
C GLU A 18 -8.38 -34.39 4.51
N THR A 19 -8.60 -34.72 3.23
CA THR A 19 -8.39 -36.08 2.76
C THR A 19 -6.93 -36.49 2.83
N ARG A 20 -6.68 -37.76 3.16
CA ARG A 20 -5.33 -38.32 3.35
C ARG A 20 -4.67 -38.77 2.05
N ASN A 21 -5.43 -38.84 0.95
CA ASN A 21 -4.94 -39.28 -0.36
C ASN A 21 -4.39 -38.17 -1.27
N ILE A 22 -4.28 -36.94 -0.76
CA ILE A 22 -3.70 -35.81 -1.48
C ILE A 22 -2.48 -35.28 -0.70
N ALA A 23 -1.41 -34.98 -1.43
CA ALA A 23 -0.25 -34.25 -0.93
C ALA A 23 -0.19 -32.87 -1.60
N PHE A 24 0.17 -31.84 -0.84
CA PHE A 24 0.12 -30.46 -1.30
C PHE A 24 1.52 -29.92 -1.61
N PHE A 25 1.59 -29.06 -2.62
CA PHE A 25 2.77 -28.23 -2.87
C PHE A 25 3.04 -27.35 -1.63
N SER A 26 4.32 -27.19 -1.27
CA SER A 26 4.84 -26.59 -0.01
C SER A 26 4.73 -27.43 1.27
N THR A 27 4.32 -28.70 1.19
CA THR A 27 4.40 -29.65 2.31
C THR A 27 5.52 -30.66 2.10
N ASN A 28 6.21 -31.05 3.17
CA ASN A 28 7.31 -32.01 3.12
C ASN A 28 6.92 -33.35 3.75
N CYS A 29 7.45 -34.44 3.20
CA CYS A 29 7.32 -35.77 3.78
C CYS A 29 8.24 -35.87 5.01
N VAL A 30 7.66 -36.11 6.19
CA VAL A 30 8.42 -36.22 7.44
C VAL A 30 9.04 -37.60 7.59
N ASP A 31 8.29 -38.65 7.22
CA ASP A 31 8.73 -40.04 7.30
C ASP A 31 8.00 -40.91 6.26
N GLY A 32 8.62 -42.01 5.84
CA GLY A 32 8.09 -42.98 4.88
C GLY A 32 8.38 -42.68 3.40
N THR A 33 7.73 -43.42 2.51
CA THR A 33 7.82 -43.25 1.05
C THR A 33 6.45 -43.39 0.44
N ALA A 34 6.10 -42.48 -0.48
CA ALA A 34 4.83 -42.49 -1.20
C ALA A 34 5.06 -42.32 -2.70
N ARG A 35 4.10 -42.78 -3.50
CA ARG A 35 4.00 -42.50 -4.93
C ARG A 35 2.62 -41.91 -5.20
N GLY A 36 2.55 -40.96 -6.11
CA GLY A 36 1.31 -40.29 -6.47
C GLY A 36 1.37 -39.73 -7.88
N ILE A 37 0.21 -39.39 -8.41
CA ILE A 37 0.08 -38.74 -9.72
C ILE A 37 -0.02 -37.24 -9.49
N VAL A 38 0.69 -36.46 -10.30
CA VAL A 38 0.62 -34.99 -10.24
C VAL A 38 -0.72 -34.54 -10.79
N ILE A 39 -1.54 -33.92 -9.93
CA ILE A 39 -2.89 -33.42 -10.29
C ILE A 39 -2.83 -31.95 -10.74
N ASN A 40 -2.01 -31.12 -10.08
CA ASN A 40 -1.85 -29.69 -10.36
C ASN A 40 -0.38 -29.27 -10.30
N THR A 41 0.00 -28.28 -11.12
CA THR A 41 1.37 -27.74 -11.21
C THR A 41 1.37 -26.21 -11.19
N GLY A 42 2.44 -25.62 -10.64
CA GLY A 42 2.65 -24.17 -10.58
C GLY A 42 1.52 -23.43 -9.84
N ASP A 43 1.05 -22.33 -10.44
CA ASP A 43 0.02 -21.46 -9.88
C ASP A 43 -1.35 -22.14 -9.72
N ARG A 44 -1.57 -23.28 -10.38
CA ARG A 44 -2.80 -24.10 -10.23
C ARG A 44 -2.79 -24.96 -8.97
N THR A 45 -1.66 -25.06 -8.27
CA THR A 45 -1.61 -25.73 -6.97
C THR A 45 -2.33 -24.91 -5.90
N VAL A 46 -2.76 -25.55 -4.81
CA VAL A 46 -3.44 -24.84 -3.71
C VAL A 46 -2.57 -23.71 -3.16
N MET A 47 -1.29 -23.99 -2.89
CA MET A 47 -0.36 -22.97 -2.41
C MET A 47 -0.02 -21.93 -3.49
N GLY A 48 0.08 -22.32 -4.76
CA GLY A 48 0.26 -21.37 -5.88
C GLY A 48 -0.88 -20.36 -5.99
N ARG A 49 -2.12 -20.81 -5.80
CA ARG A 49 -3.29 -19.92 -5.73
C ARG A 49 -3.23 -18.98 -4.53
N ILE A 50 -2.83 -19.48 -3.36
CA ILE A 50 -2.67 -18.64 -2.16
C ILE A 50 -1.58 -17.59 -2.36
N ALA A 51 -0.44 -17.98 -2.93
CA ALA A 51 0.66 -17.06 -3.24
C ALA A 51 0.24 -16.00 -4.26
N SER A 52 -0.49 -16.40 -5.31
CA SER A 52 -1.05 -15.47 -6.30
C SER A 52 -2.07 -14.51 -5.68
N LEU A 53 -2.93 -15.00 -4.76
CA LEU A 53 -3.86 -14.14 -4.03
C LEU A 53 -3.11 -13.15 -3.14
N ALA A 54 -2.12 -13.64 -2.39
CA ALA A 54 -1.28 -12.83 -1.50
C ALA A 54 -0.52 -11.73 -2.26
N SER A 55 -0.03 -12.02 -3.47
CA SER A 55 0.68 -11.03 -4.30
C SER A 55 -0.25 -10.09 -5.07
N SER A 56 -1.46 -10.54 -5.41
CA SER A 56 -2.46 -9.72 -6.11
C SER A 56 -3.20 -8.72 -5.22
N LEU A 57 -3.02 -8.80 -3.90
CA LEU A 57 -3.58 -7.84 -2.97
C LEU A 57 -2.83 -6.51 -3.13
N GLU A 58 -3.48 -5.57 -3.82
CA GLU A 58 -3.01 -4.20 -3.88
C GLU A 58 -2.89 -3.64 -2.46
N GLY A 59 -1.70 -3.14 -2.13
CA GLY A 59 -1.49 -2.38 -0.91
C GLY A 59 -2.35 -1.13 -0.95
N GLY A 60 -3.37 -1.06 -0.10
CA GLY A 60 -4.13 0.16 0.10
C GLY A 60 -3.26 1.29 0.63
N GLN A 61 -3.71 2.54 0.48
CA GLN A 61 -3.05 3.66 1.13
C GLN A 61 -3.03 3.45 2.65
N THR A 62 -1.88 3.68 3.26
CA THR A 62 -1.75 3.61 4.71
C THR A 62 -2.54 4.76 5.37
N PRO A 63 -3.08 4.58 6.58
CA PRO A 63 -3.78 5.66 7.28
C PRO A 63 -2.90 6.90 7.44
N ILE A 64 -1.59 6.75 7.68
CA ILE A 64 -0.66 7.89 7.78
C ILE A 64 -0.51 8.64 6.45
N SER A 65 -0.38 7.93 5.32
CA SER A 65 -0.33 8.56 3.99
C SER A 65 -1.60 9.36 3.69
N ARG A 66 -2.76 8.84 4.08
CA ARG A 66 -4.04 9.51 3.89
C ARG A 66 -4.17 10.80 4.72
N GLU A 67 -3.72 10.77 5.98
CA GLU A 67 -3.71 11.96 6.84
C GLU A 67 -2.74 13.04 6.32
N ILE A 68 -1.56 12.63 5.81
CA ILE A 68 -0.60 13.56 5.20
C ILE A 68 -1.19 14.22 3.95
N GLU A 69 -1.85 13.45 3.08
CA GLU A 69 -2.52 13.99 1.88
C GLU A 69 -3.63 14.97 2.26
N HIS A 70 -4.44 14.65 3.27
CA HIS A 70 -5.49 15.53 3.78
C HIS A 70 -4.91 16.83 4.33
N PHE A 71 -3.84 16.75 5.12
CA PHE A 71 -3.14 17.90 5.66
C PHE A 71 -2.59 18.80 4.56
N ILE A 72 -1.92 18.22 3.55
CA ILE A 72 -1.37 18.97 2.41
C ILE A 72 -2.51 19.70 1.67
N HIS A 73 -3.63 19.04 1.40
CA HIS A 73 -4.77 19.68 0.73
C HIS A 73 -5.31 20.89 1.50
N ILE A 74 -5.41 20.82 2.83
CA ILE A 74 -5.86 21.95 3.66
C ILE A 74 -4.89 23.12 3.52
N ILE A 75 -3.58 22.86 3.68
CA ILE A 75 -2.57 23.93 3.63
C ILE A 75 -2.49 24.55 2.24
N THR A 76 -2.50 23.75 1.18
CA THR A 76 -2.54 24.26 -0.20
C THR A 76 -3.81 25.06 -0.46
N GLY A 77 -4.96 24.62 0.04
CA GLY A 77 -6.22 25.37 -0.06
C GLY A 77 -6.13 26.77 0.58
N VAL A 78 -5.59 26.85 1.80
CA VAL A 78 -5.38 28.12 2.50
C VAL A 78 -4.35 29.00 1.77
N ALA A 79 -3.24 28.42 1.30
CA ALA A 79 -2.20 29.14 0.57
C ALA A 79 -2.72 29.78 -0.71
N VAL A 80 -3.51 29.03 -1.49
CA VAL A 80 -4.12 29.53 -2.74
C VAL A 80 -5.17 30.59 -2.44
N PHE A 81 -6.00 30.41 -1.40
CA PHE A 81 -6.99 31.40 -1.00
C PHE A 81 -6.33 32.73 -0.60
N LEU A 82 -5.28 32.69 0.23
CA LEU A 82 -4.51 33.86 0.62
C LEU A 82 -3.79 34.47 -0.60
N GLY A 83 -3.19 33.65 -1.46
CA GLY A 83 -2.51 34.11 -2.66
C GLY A 83 -3.44 34.88 -3.61
N LEU A 84 -4.63 34.34 -3.92
CA LEU A 84 -5.60 35.01 -4.79
C LEU A 84 -6.18 36.28 -4.16
N THR A 85 -6.48 36.26 -2.86
CA THR A 85 -7.05 37.45 -2.19
C THR A 85 -6.05 38.61 -2.22
N PHE A 86 -4.76 38.35 -1.97
CA PHE A 86 -3.71 39.36 -2.06
C PHE A 86 -3.39 39.79 -3.49
N LEU A 87 -3.51 38.89 -4.48
CA LEU A 87 -3.40 39.26 -5.89
C LEU A 87 -4.49 40.26 -6.31
N ILE A 88 -5.73 40.01 -5.92
CA ILE A 88 -6.87 40.90 -6.21
C ILE A 88 -6.68 42.24 -5.49
N LEU A 89 -6.25 42.23 -4.22
CA LEU A 89 -5.91 43.44 -3.46
C LEU A 89 -4.81 44.25 -4.15
N SER A 90 -3.74 43.60 -4.58
CA SER A 90 -2.61 44.24 -5.28
C SER A 90 -3.06 44.97 -6.55
N LEU A 91 -3.97 44.36 -7.33
CA LEU A 91 -4.56 44.98 -8.50
C LEU A 91 -5.42 46.21 -8.16
N ILE A 92 -6.21 46.16 -7.09
CA ILE A 92 -7.06 47.28 -6.63
C ILE A 92 -6.20 48.45 -6.14
N LEU A 93 -5.07 48.16 -5.48
CA LEU A 93 -4.11 49.16 -5.00
C LEU A 93 -3.29 49.83 -6.11
N GLY A 94 -3.41 49.37 -7.36
CA GLY A 94 -2.74 49.98 -8.52
C GLY A 94 -1.30 49.51 -8.74
N TYR A 95 -0.90 48.39 -8.12
CA TYR A 95 0.38 47.75 -8.44
C TYR A 95 0.38 47.17 -9.85
N THR A 96 1.57 47.02 -10.43
CA THR A 96 1.71 46.39 -11.74
C THR A 96 1.38 44.90 -11.68
N TRP A 97 0.94 44.33 -12.81
CA TRP A 97 0.57 42.91 -12.87
C TRP A 97 1.76 42.00 -12.52
N LEU A 98 2.98 42.43 -12.85
CA LEU A 98 4.22 41.73 -12.51
C LEU A 98 4.42 41.65 -10.99
N GLU A 99 4.25 42.77 -10.27
CA GLU A 99 4.36 42.81 -8.81
C GLU A 99 3.30 41.93 -8.14
N GLY A 100 2.07 41.93 -8.64
CA GLY A 100 1.00 41.06 -8.15
C GLY A 100 1.34 39.57 -8.26
N VAL A 101 1.93 39.13 -9.38
CA VAL A 101 2.39 37.75 -9.56
C VAL A 101 3.57 37.42 -8.63
N ILE A 102 4.50 38.35 -8.41
CA ILE A 102 5.61 38.16 -7.47
C ILE A 102 5.06 37.98 -6.03
N PHE A 103 4.07 38.77 -5.62
CA PHE A 103 3.40 38.60 -4.32
C PHE A 103 2.68 37.26 -4.22
N LEU A 104 1.97 36.85 -5.27
CA LEU A 104 1.29 35.55 -5.32
C LEU A 104 2.27 34.39 -5.09
N ILE A 105 3.38 34.36 -5.83
CA ILE A 105 4.40 33.32 -5.69
C ILE A 105 5.01 33.36 -4.28
N GLY A 106 5.31 34.56 -3.77
CA GLY A 106 5.85 34.74 -2.41
C GLY A 106 4.92 34.19 -1.33
N ILE A 107 3.61 34.43 -1.43
CA ILE A 107 2.62 33.92 -0.48
C ILE A 107 2.49 32.40 -0.58
N ILE A 108 2.49 31.84 -1.81
CA ILE A 108 2.42 30.39 -2.00
C ILE A 108 3.64 29.71 -1.38
N VAL A 109 4.86 30.17 -1.71
CA VAL A 109 6.12 29.60 -1.18
C VAL A 109 6.18 29.74 0.35
N ALA A 110 5.72 30.85 0.91
CA ALA A 110 5.69 31.06 2.36
C ALA A 110 4.72 30.11 3.11
N ASN A 111 3.68 29.61 2.44
CA ASN A 111 2.66 28.76 3.05
C ASN A 111 2.79 27.28 2.69
N VAL A 112 3.45 26.93 1.59
CA VAL A 112 3.69 25.53 1.22
C VAL A 112 4.77 24.94 2.13
N PRO A 113 4.48 23.86 2.87
CA PRO A 113 5.43 23.29 3.82
C PRO A 113 6.38 22.35 3.07
N GLU A 114 7.35 22.92 2.34
CA GLU A 114 8.34 22.22 1.52
C GLU A 114 9.15 21.18 2.30
N GLY A 115 9.31 21.38 3.61
CA GLY A 115 10.03 20.47 4.51
C GLY A 115 9.21 19.32 5.10
N LEU A 116 7.87 19.37 5.03
CA LEU A 116 7.00 18.39 5.69
C LEU A 116 7.19 16.94 5.21
N PRO A 117 7.24 16.62 3.91
CA PRO A 117 7.45 15.23 3.48
C PRO A 117 8.81 14.70 3.95
N ALA A 118 9.84 15.55 3.98
CA ALA A 118 11.16 15.18 4.45
C ALA A 118 11.19 14.92 5.97
N THR A 119 10.60 15.79 6.78
CA THR A 119 10.57 15.62 8.24
C THR A 119 9.76 14.39 8.66
N VAL A 120 8.61 14.15 8.01
CA VAL A 120 7.79 12.96 8.27
C VAL A 120 8.58 11.69 7.94
N THR A 121 9.29 11.65 6.82
CA THR A 121 10.15 10.52 6.45
C THR A 121 11.23 10.25 7.50
N VAL A 122 11.90 11.31 7.98
CA VAL A 122 12.92 11.20 9.04
C VAL A 122 12.30 10.70 10.35
N CYS A 123 11.15 11.23 10.77
CA CYS A 123 10.48 10.79 11.99
C CYS A 123 10.06 9.31 11.92
N LEU A 124 9.53 8.86 10.78
CA LEU A 124 9.20 7.45 10.57
C LEU A 124 10.46 6.58 10.60
N THR A 125 11.55 7.04 9.96
CA THR A 125 12.82 6.30 9.91
C THR A 125 13.48 6.18 11.28
N LEU A 126 13.32 7.17 12.15
CA LEU A 126 13.84 7.13 13.53
C LEU A 126 13.01 6.24 14.46
N THR A 127 11.73 6.04 14.14
CA THR A 127 10.80 5.24 14.96
C THR A 127 10.79 3.77 14.55
N ALA A 128 11.06 3.49 13.26
CA ALA A 128 11.22 2.15 12.71
C ALA A 128 12.57 1.53 13.15
#